data_AF-A0A946XU88-F1
#
_entry.id   AF-A0A946XU88-F1
#
_cell.length_a   1.000
_cell.length_b   1.000
_cell.length_c   1.000
_cell.angle_alpha   90.00
_cell.angle_beta   90.00
_cell.angle_gamma   90.00
#
_symmetry.space_group_name_H-M   'P 1'
#
loop_
_entity.id
_entity.type
_entity.pdbx_description
1 polymer ?
#
loop_
_entity_poly.entity_id
_entity_poly.type
_entity_poly.pdbx_seq_one_letter_code
_entity_poly.pdbx_strand_id
1 'polypeptide(L)'
;QLEDAAAALEQAAALDARDPQIHGMLAEVYVQLGRPDGAEEQFKAVLALLPDSLTAVLNLGRLYLEQGRLDEAEAMSGRALELAPRNPNVAAFDRRVREQRGREGAEK
;
A
#
# COMPACT_ATOMS: atom_id res chain seq x y z
N GLN A 1 13.71 -13.85 12.62
CA GLN A 1 13.00 -12.67 13.16
C GLN A 1 12.53 -11.82 11.97
N LEU A 2 11.61 -10.86 12.13
CA LEU A 2 11.14 -10.06 10.97
C LEU A 2 12.27 -9.24 10.33
N GLU A 3 13.27 -8.83 11.12
CA GLU A 3 14.46 -8.14 10.63
C GLU A 3 15.33 -9.03 9.73
N ASP A 4 15.53 -10.30 10.07
CA ASP A 4 16.24 -11.25 9.20
C ASP A 4 15.48 -11.48 7.88
N ALA A 5 14.14 -11.52 7.96
CA ALA A 5 13.30 -11.69 6.78
C ALA A 5 13.42 -10.49 5.84
N ALA A 6 13.44 -9.27 6.39
CA ALA A 6 13.69 -8.05 5.62
C ALA A 6 15.06 -8.12 4.94
N ALA A 7 16.12 -8.45 5.69
CA ALA A 7 17.47 -8.54 5.14
C ALA A 7 17.59 -9.58 4.01
N ALA A 8 16.97 -10.75 4.16
CA ALA A 8 16.96 -11.78 3.12
C ALA A 8 16.21 -11.31 1.86
N LEU A 9 15.08 -10.62 2.02
CA LEU A 9 14.29 -10.07 0.92
C LEU A 9 15.00 -8.89 0.23
N GLU A 10 15.72 -8.05 0.97
CA GLU A 10 16.57 -6.98 0.41
C GLU A 10 17.69 -7.56 -0.47
N GLN A 11 18.34 -8.64 -0.01
CA GLN A 11 19.32 -9.36 -0.83
C GLN A 11 18.68 -9.98 -2.07
N ALA A 12 17.48 -10.56 -1.94
CA ALA A 12 16.76 -11.10 -3.07
C ALA A 12 16.38 -10.01 -4.09
N ALA A 13 15.93 -8.84 -3.64
CA ALA A 13 15.62 -7.70 -4.48
C ALA A 13 16.87 -7.12 -5.17
N ALA A 14 18.04 -7.21 -4.54
CA ALA A 14 19.30 -6.84 -5.15
C ALA A 14 19.72 -7.79 -6.29
N LEU A 15 19.31 -9.06 -6.22
CA LEU A 15 19.56 -10.07 -7.26
C LEU A 15 18.52 -10.00 -8.39
N ASP A 16 17.26 -9.75 -8.06
CA ASP A 16 16.17 -9.57 -9.01
C ASP A 16 15.25 -8.41 -8.61
N ALA A 17 15.64 -7.21 -9.04
CA ALA A 17 14.89 -5.97 -8.80
C ALA A 17 13.62 -5.86 -9.67
N ARG A 18 13.30 -6.87 -10.49
CA ARG A 18 12.12 -6.86 -11.38
C ARG A 18 11.07 -7.86 -10.94
N ASP A 19 11.25 -8.54 -9.82
CA ASP A 19 10.24 -9.41 -9.24
C ASP A 19 9.28 -8.62 -8.31
N PRO A 20 8.04 -8.37 -8.73
CA PRO A 20 7.07 -7.68 -7.90
C PRO A 20 6.65 -8.47 -6.65
N GLN A 21 6.85 -9.80 -6.61
CA GLN A 21 6.56 -10.58 -5.41
C GLN A 21 7.55 -10.28 -4.30
N ILE A 22 8.85 -10.15 -4.62
CA ILE A 22 9.89 -9.80 -3.64
C ILE A 22 9.59 -8.44 -3.02
N HIS A 23 9.29 -7.43 -3.85
CA HIS A 23 8.92 -6.10 -3.37
C HIS A 23 7.62 -6.13 -2.54
N GLY A 24 6.62 -6.91 -2.94
CA GLY A 24 5.38 -7.08 -2.16
C GLY A 24 5.62 -7.67 -0.78
N MET A 25 6.41 -8.74 -0.70
CA MET A 25 6.78 -9.37 0.57
C MET A 25 7.59 -8.43 1.45
N LEU A 26 8.56 -7.71 0.89
CA LEU A 26 9.39 -6.76 1.64
C LEU A 26 8.53 -5.62 2.19
N ALA A 27 7.56 -5.13 1.40
CA ALA A 27 6.60 -4.12 1.86
C ALA A 27 5.79 -4.61 3.07
N GLU A 28 5.24 -5.83 3.01
CA GLU A 28 4.49 -6.41 4.13
C GLU A 28 5.34 -6.61 5.38
N VAL A 29 6.59 -7.02 5.23
CA VAL A 29 7.54 -7.14 6.35
C VAL A 29 7.82 -5.78 6.96
N TYR A 30 8.04 -4.74 6.15
CA TYR A 30 8.23 -3.38 6.66
C TYR A 30 6.99 -2.82 7.36
N VAL A 31 5.78 -3.11 6.90
CA VAL A 31 4.55 -2.76 7.63
C VAL A 31 4.55 -3.41 9.02
N GLN A 32 4.87 -4.69 9.12
CA GLN A 32 4.91 -5.41 10.40
C GLN A 32 6.03 -4.91 11.33
N LEU A 33 7.14 -4.44 10.77
CA LEU A 33 8.25 -3.83 11.52
C LEU A 33 7.98 -2.38 11.94
N GLY A 34 6.84 -1.79 11.58
CA GLY A 34 6.55 -0.39 11.86
C GLY A 34 7.45 0.57 11.09
N ARG A 35 7.91 0.17 9.90
CA ARG A 35 8.72 0.97 8.96
C ARG A 35 7.87 1.41 7.76
N PRO A 36 6.95 2.38 7.96
CA PRO A 36 6.00 2.78 6.92
C PRO A 36 6.66 3.34 5.65
N ASP A 37 7.75 4.10 5.79
CA ASP A 37 8.44 4.70 4.64
C ASP A 37 9.04 3.63 3.71
N GLY A 38 9.67 2.61 4.31
CA GLY A 38 10.19 1.47 3.56
C GLY A 38 9.05 0.70 2.88
N ALA A 39 7.94 0.46 3.58
CA ALA A 39 6.80 -0.22 3.02
C ALA A 39 6.21 0.52 1.80
N GLU A 40 6.10 1.85 1.90
CA GLU A 40 5.63 2.69 0.79
C GLU A 40 6.53 2.57 -0.43
N GLU A 41 7.86 2.65 -0.26
CA GLU A 41 8.81 2.52 -1.36
C GLU A 41 8.64 1.18 -2.08
N GLN A 42 8.51 0.10 -1.32
CA GLN A 42 8.37 -1.23 -1.89
C GLN A 42 7.02 -1.44 -2.57
N PHE A 43 5.91 -0.94 -2.02
CA PHE A 43 4.63 -0.98 -2.73
C PHE A 43 4.64 -0.14 -4.01
N LYS A 44 5.35 1.00 -4.04
CA LYS A 44 5.55 1.77 -5.27
C LYS A 44 6.37 1.01 -6.30
N ALA A 45 7.40 0.26 -5.88
CA ALA A 45 8.15 -0.61 -6.77
C ALA A 45 7.25 -1.70 -7.38
N VAL A 46 6.37 -2.32 -6.58
CA VAL A 46 5.35 -3.26 -7.11
C VAL A 46 4.47 -2.57 -8.15
N LEU A 47 3.98 -1.36 -7.89
CA LEU A 47 3.13 -0.62 -8.82
C LEU A 47 3.87 -0.12 -10.07
N ALA A 48 5.18 0.06 -10.01
CA ALA A 48 5.99 0.38 -11.19
C ALA A 48 6.13 -0.83 -12.13
N LEU A 49 6.17 -2.05 -11.57
CA LEU A 49 6.26 -3.31 -12.32
C LEU A 49 4.88 -3.82 -12.75
N LEU A 50 3.88 -3.68 -11.88
CA LEU A 50 2.49 -4.10 -12.05
C LEU A 50 1.54 -2.94 -11.72
N PRO A 51 1.33 -2.00 -12.66
CA PRO A 51 0.49 -0.82 -12.44
C PRO A 51 -0.93 -1.14 -11.98
N ASP A 52 -1.46 -2.28 -12.42
CA ASP A 52 -2.83 -2.73 -12.18
C ASP A 52 -2.94 -3.71 -11.00
N SER A 53 -1.89 -3.82 -10.17
CA SER A 53 -1.92 -4.66 -8.97
C SER A 53 -2.88 -4.07 -7.93
N LEU A 54 -4.13 -4.56 -7.94
CA LEU A 54 -5.15 -4.14 -6.99
C LEU A 54 -4.69 -4.34 -5.54
N THR A 55 -3.99 -5.44 -5.25
CA THR A 55 -3.45 -5.72 -3.92
C THR A 55 -2.47 -4.65 -3.47
N ALA A 56 -1.55 -4.22 -4.35
CA ALA A 56 -0.58 -3.17 -4.02
C ALA A 56 -1.26 -1.81 -3.86
N VAL A 57 -2.24 -1.48 -4.70
CA VAL A 57 -3.04 -0.24 -4.58
C VAL A 57 -3.77 -0.20 -3.23
N LEU A 58 -4.44 -1.29 -2.85
CA LEU A 58 -5.18 -1.37 -1.58
C LEU A 58 -4.24 -1.30 -0.36
N ASN A 59 -3.12 -2.00 -0.40
CA ASN A 59 -2.17 -2.02 0.72
C ASN A 59 -1.47 -0.66 0.89
N LEU A 60 -1.05 -0.02 -0.21
CA LEU A 60 -0.48 1.32 -0.17
C LEU A 60 -1.51 2.36 0.30
N GLY A 61 -2.75 2.27 -0.20
CA GLY A 61 -3.85 3.12 0.24
C GLY A 61 -4.17 2.97 1.73
N ARG A 62 -4.13 1.74 2.26
CA ARG A 62 -4.32 1.48 3.69
C ARG A 62 -3.17 2.08 4.52
N LEU A 63 -1.94 1.91 4.06
CA LEU A 63 -0.76 2.49 4.69
C LEU A 63 -0.88 4.02 4.79
N TYR A 64 -1.38 4.68 3.74
CA TYR A 64 -1.65 6.13 3.77
C TYR A 64 -2.76 6.51 4.75
N LEU A 65 -3.86 5.74 4.83
CA LEU A 65 -4.89 6.00 5.84
C LEU A 65 -4.37 5.90 7.28
N GLU A 66 -3.51 4.92 7.54
CA GLU A 66 -2.89 4.71 8.86
C GLU A 66 -1.95 5.86 9.23
N GLN A 67 -1.32 6.49 8.25
CA GLN A 67 -0.48 7.69 8.42
C GLN A 67 -1.27 9.01 8.45
N GLY A 68 -2.60 8.98 8.24
CA GLY A 68 -3.42 10.19 8.11
C GLY A 68 -3.23 10.96 6.80
N ARG A 69 -2.56 10.35 5.82
CA ARG A 69 -2.30 10.91 4.48
C ARG A 69 -3.52 10.70 3.59
N LEU A 70 -4.58 11.46 3.89
CA LEU A 70 -5.90 11.24 3.28
C LEU A 70 -5.94 11.60 1.78
N ASP A 71 -5.13 12.55 1.32
CA ASP A 71 -5.04 12.90 -0.10
C ASP A 71 -4.50 11.72 -0.93
N GLU A 72 -3.40 11.11 -0.50
CA GLU A 72 -2.84 9.95 -1.20
C GLU A 72 -3.73 8.71 -1.07
N ALA A 73 -4.39 8.52 0.08
CA ALA A 73 -5.36 7.44 0.26
C ALA A 73 -6.56 7.57 -0.69
N GLU A 74 -7.07 8.80 -0.92
CA GLU A 74 -8.15 9.07 -1.87
C GLU A 74 -7.73 8.80 -3.31
N ALA A 75 -6.50 9.19 -3.68
CA ALA A 75 -5.93 8.85 -4.98
C ALA A 75 -5.85 7.32 -5.19
N MET A 76 -5.43 6.57 -4.18
CA MET A 76 -5.42 5.10 -4.24
C MET A 76 -6.82 4.51 -4.30
N SER A 77 -7.80 5.12 -3.62
CA SER A 77 -9.21 4.69 -3.67
C SER A 77 -9.79 4.83 -5.08
N GLY A 78 -9.54 5.96 -5.74
CA GLY A 78 -9.91 6.18 -7.13
C GLY A 78 -9.37 5.09 -8.05
N ARG A 79 -8.06 4.82 -7.98
CA ARG A 79 -7.43 3.74 -8.77
C ARG A 79 -8.01 2.36 -8.45
N ALA A 80 -8.27 2.06 -7.17
CA ALA A 80 -8.84 0.78 -6.78
C ALA A 80 -10.26 0.59 -7.35
N LEU A 81 -11.06 1.65 -7.39
CA LEU A 81 -12.40 1.66 -8.00
C LEU A 81 -12.35 1.51 -9.52
N GLU A 82 -11.35 2.09 -10.19
CA GLU A 82 -11.14 1.89 -11.63
C GLU A 82 -10.78 0.43 -11.95
N LEU A 83 -9.88 -0.16 -11.16
CA LEU A 83 -9.41 -1.54 -11.35
C LEU A 83 -10.49 -2.59 -11.03
N ALA A 84 -11.25 -2.38 -9.96
CA ALA A 84 -12.22 -3.38 -9.48
C ALA A 84 -13.44 -2.74 -8.79
N PRO A 85 -14.34 -2.10 -9.56
CA PRO A 85 -15.48 -1.34 -9.02
C PRO A 85 -16.51 -2.20 -8.28
N ARG A 86 -16.53 -3.51 -8.53
CA ARG A 86 -17.47 -4.47 -7.92
C ARG A 86 -16.83 -5.31 -6.81
N ASN A 87 -15.59 -4.99 -6.42
CA ASN A 87 -14.89 -5.71 -5.37
C ASN A 87 -15.28 -5.17 -3.99
N PRO A 88 -15.76 -6.02 -3.07
CA PRO A 88 -16.19 -5.59 -1.74
C PRO A 88 -15.05 -4.96 -0.91
N ASN A 89 -13.81 -5.39 -1.11
CA ASN A 89 -12.66 -4.82 -0.39
C ASN A 89 -12.37 -3.38 -0.86
N VAL A 90 -12.54 -3.11 -2.15
CA VAL A 90 -12.42 -1.75 -2.71
C VAL A 90 -13.53 -0.86 -2.17
N ALA A 91 -14.78 -1.33 -2.20
CA ALA A 91 -15.91 -0.58 -1.67
C ALA A 91 -15.78 -0.29 -0.16
N ALA A 92 -15.22 -1.24 0.61
CA ALA A 92 -14.93 -1.05 2.03
C ALA A 92 -13.80 -0.03 2.26
N PHE A 93 -12.72 -0.11 1.48
CA PHE A 93 -11.59 0.83 1.54
C PHE A 93 -12.05 2.26 1.22
N ASP A 94 -12.74 2.43 0.09
CA ASP A 94 -13.28 3.71 -0.36
C ASP A 94 -14.22 4.36 0.67
N ARG A 95 -15.11 3.57 1.27
CA ARG A 95 -15.96 4.05 2.37
C ARG A 95 -15.12 4.56 3.54
N ARG A 96 -14.10 3.82 3.95
CA ARG A 96 -13.22 4.19 5.08
C ARG A 96 -12.45 5.49 4.79
N VAL A 97 -11.95 5.67 3.57
CA VAL A 97 -11.30 6.93 3.15
C VAL A 97 -12.25 8.12 3.30
N ARG A 98 -13.47 8.01 2.76
CA ARG A 98 -14.47 9.09 2.87
C ARG A 98 -14.89 9.40 4.30
N GLU A 99 -15.07 8.37 5.12
CA GLU A 99 -15.41 8.55 6.54
C GLU A 99 -14.31 9.30 7.30
N GLN A 100 -13.03 8.97 7.05
CA GLN A 100 -11.91 9.63 7.71
C GLN A 100 -11.73 11.08 7.22
N ARG A 101 -11.95 11.33 5.92
CA ARG A 101 -11.94 12.68 5.35
C ARG A 101 -13.04 13.57 5.92
N GLY A 102 -14.26 13.02 6.05
CA GLY A 102 -15.38 13.74 6.64
C GLY A 102 -15.15 14.14 8.10
N ARG A 103 -14.40 13.32 8.86
CA ARG A 103 -13.99 13.66 10.23
C ARG A 103 -12.97 14.79 10.27
N GLU A 104 -11.92 14.73 9.44
CA GLU A 104 -10.91 15.80 9.38
C GLU A 104 -11.51 17.14 8.95
N GLY A 105 -12.50 17.13 8.06
CA GLY A 105 -13.24 18.32 7.64
C GLY A 105 -14.20 18.88 8.68
N ALA A 106 -14.67 18.06 9.63
CA ALA A 106 -15.58 18.47 10.70
C ALA A 106 -14.85 19.03 11.94
N GLU A 107 -13.53 18.80 12.04
CA GLU A 107 -12.68 19.28 13.13
C GLU A 107 -12.04 20.66 12.84
N LYS A 108 -12.26 21.24 11.66
CA LYS A 108 -11.82 22.59 11.26
C LYS A 108 -12.96 23.59 11.31
#